data_AF-A0A962E6D5-F1
#
_entry.id   AF-A0A962E6D5-F1
#
_cell.length_a   1.000
_cell.length_b   1.000
_cell.length_c   1.000
_cell.angle_alpha   90.00
_cell.angle_beta   90.00
_cell.angle_gamma   90.00
#
_symmetry.space_group_name_H-M   'P 1'
#
loop_
_entity.id
_entity.type
_entity.pdbx_description
1 polymer ?
#
loop_
_entity_poly.entity_id
_entity_poly.type
_entity_poly.pdbx_seq_one_letter_code
_entity_poly.pdbx_strand_id
1 'polypeptide(L)'
;ITYIKDDAALAAFLNSNAVDGAAVDPGTGAPPISGVGLEQLMARFEAAERHIKRVNHRLDGTLLRAMMDLPPMDEERWASAEARQQWGEALHRRIDNNSLDLP
;
A
#
# COMPACT_ATOMS: atom_id res chain seq x y z
N ILE A 1 21.16 17.21 17.97
CA ILE A 1 20.45 16.17 18.75
C ILE A 1 19.00 16.62 18.87
N THR A 2 18.11 16.07 18.06
CA THR A 2 16.68 16.42 18.08
C THR A 2 16.00 15.52 19.08
N TYR A 3 15.54 16.10 20.20
CA TYR A 3 14.83 15.34 21.23
C TYR A 3 13.36 15.23 20.84
N ILE A 4 12.92 14.01 20.54
CA ILE A 4 11.55 13.73 20.08
C ILE A 4 10.83 12.99 21.21
N LYS A 5 9.80 13.62 21.81
CA LYS A 5 8.97 13.04 22.89
C LYS A 5 7.66 12.43 22.40
N ASP A 6 7.28 12.70 21.16
CA ASP A 6 6.01 12.32 20.57
C ASP A 6 6.24 11.22 19.53
N ASP A 7 5.54 10.09 19.67
CA ASP A 7 5.67 8.94 18.78
C ASP A 7 5.35 9.26 17.32
N ALA A 8 4.43 10.20 17.06
CA ALA A 8 4.10 10.64 15.71
C ALA A 8 5.22 11.49 15.10
N ALA A 9 5.84 12.36 15.91
CA ALA A 9 7.01 13.12 15.48
C ALA A 9 8.23 12.21 15.24
N LEU A 10 8.36 11.12 16.01
CA LEU A 10 9.42 10.13 15.83
C LEU A 10 9.21 9.34 14.55
N ALA A 11 7.99 8.88 14.29
CA ALA A 11 7.63 8.20 13.06
C ALA A 11 7.92 9.09 11.84
N ALA A 12 7.50 10.36 11.87
CA ALA A 12 7.76 11.31 10.79
C ALA A 12 9.27 11.55 10.56
N PHE A 13 10.05 11.67 11.63
CA PHE A 13 11.50 11.82 11.54
C PHE A 13 12.20 10.57 10.97
N LEU A 14 11.81 9.38 11.40
CA LEU A 14 12.32 8.12 10.85
C LEU A 14 11.98 7.99 9.37
N ASN A 15 10.76 8.37 8.98
CA ASN A 15 10.32 8.35 7.60
C ASN A 15 11.13 9.30 6.72
N SER A 16 11.34 10.54 7.19
CA SER A 16 12.16 11.53 6.49
C SER A 16 13.60 11.06 6.32
N ASN A 17 14.20 10.41 7.33
CA ASN A 17 15.53 9.82 7.19
C ASN A 17 15.56 8.61 6.23
N ALA A 18 14.48 7.82 6.19
CA ALA A 18 14.42 6.66 5.29
C ALA A 18 14.33 7.07 3.80
N VAL A 19 13.81 8.27 3.52
CA VAL A 19 13.67 8.83 2.17
C VAL A 19 14.88 9.64 1.74
N ASP A 20 15.66 10.17 2.69
CA ASP A 20 16.81 11.01 2.38
C ASP A 20 17.88 10.23 1.59
N GLY A 21 18.12 10.65 0.34
CA GLY A 21 19.02 9.98 -0.59
C GLY A 21 18.50 8.66 -1.20
N ALA A 22 17.26 8.25 -0.89
CA ALA A 22 16.65 7.05 -1.47
C ALA A 22 15.99 7.33 -2.83
N ALA A 23 15.96 6.31 -3.68
CA ALA A 23 15.25 6.34 -4.95
C ALA A 23 14.62 4.97 -5.24
N VAL A 24 13.42 4.97 -5.80
CA VAL A 24 12.71 3.77 -6.23
C VAL A 24 12.75 3.71 -7.76
N ASP A 25 13.33 2.64 -8.30
CA ASP A 25 13.30 2.36 -9.74
C ASP A 25 12.00 1.62 -10.10
N PRO A 26 11.12 2.20 -10.92
CA PRO A 26 9.86 1.58 -11.32
C PRO A 26 10.03 0.45 -12.36
N GLY A 27 11.24 0.23 -12.92
CA GLY A 27 11.55 -0.87 -13.85
C GLY A 27 10.94 -0.74 -15.26
N THR A 28 10.10 0.26 -15.52
CA THR A 28 9.45 0.52 -16.82
C THR A 28 10.27 1.44 -17.74
N GLY A 29 11.55 1.66 -17.43
CA GLY A 29 12.40 2.64 -18.11
C GLY A 29 12.07 4.10 -17.77
N ALA A 30 11.17 4.33 -16.81
CA ALA A 30 10.89 5.65 -16.28
C ALA A 30 11.99 6.12 -15.31
N PRO A 31 12.18 7.45 -15.14
CA PRO A 31 13.14 7.97 -14.17
C PRO A 31 12.83 7.47 -12.73
N PRO A 32 13.86 7.23 -11.90
CA PRO A 32 13.66 6.86 -10.51
C PRO A 32 12.82 7.89 -9.74
N ILE A 33 11.95 7.41 -8.87
CA ILE A 33 11.14 8.24 -7.97
C ILE A 33 12.00 8.57 -6.74
N SER A 34 12.34 9.84 -6.55
CA SER A 34 13.18 10.30 -5.44
C SER A 34 12.69 11.65 -4.88
N GLY A 35 13.26 12.05 -3.74
CA GLY A 35 12.95 13.31 -3.07
C GLY A 35 11.44 13.47 -2.80
N VAL A 36 10.88 14.63 -3.16
CA VAL A 36 9.46 14.97 -2.94
C VAL A 36 8.50 13.94 -3.53
N GLY A 37 8.84 13.31 -4.66
CA GLY A 37 7.98 12.28 -5.27
C GLY A 37 7.87 11.03 -4.40
N LEU A 38 8.98 10.63 -3.79
CA LEU A 38 9.04 9.49 -2.87
C LEU A 38 8.36 9.81 -1.54
N GLU A 39 8.56 11.02 -1.01
CA GLU A 39 7.86 11.49 0.20
C GLU A 39 6.34 11.44 0.03
N GLN A 40 5.81 11.92 -1.11
CA GLN A 40 4.38 11.87 -1.40
C GLN A 40 3.86 10.44 -1.54
N LEU A 41 4.63 9.55 -2.18
CA LEU A 41 4.26 8.15 -2.32
C LEU A 41 4.16 7.48 -0.94
N MET A 42 5.13 7.72 -0.06
CA MET A 42 5.13 7.18 1.30
C MET A 42 3.99 7.75 2.14
N ALA A 43 3.74 9.06 2.08
CA ALA A 43 2.60 9.66 2.79
C ALA A 43 1.25 9.08 2.34
N ARG A 44 1.09 8.79 1.04
CA ARG A 44 -0.12 8.11 0.50
C ARG A 44 -0.22 6.67 0.98
N PHE A 45 0.88 5.93 0.97
CA PHE A 45 0.93 4.56 1.46
C PHE A 45 0.55 4.50 2.95
N GLU A 46 1.15 5.33 3.79
CA GLU A 46 0.79 5.41 5.21
C GLU A 46 -0.68 5.80 5.43
N ALA A 47 -1.23 6.67 4.60
CA ALA A 47 -2.66 7.02 4.67
C ALA A 47 -3.55 5.81 4.38
N ALA A 48 -3.18 4.99 3.40
CA ALA A 48 -3.87 3.72 3.10
C ALA A 48 -3.73 2.73 4.26
N GLU A 49 -2.53 2.55 4.81
CA GLU A 49 -2.25 1.73 5.99
C GLU A 49 -3.12 2.11 7.19
N ARG A 50 -3.21 3.42 7.49
CA ARG A 50 -4.08 3.94 8.56
C ARG A 50 -5.55 3.64 8.29
N HIS A 51 -5.99 3.72 7.03
CA HIS A 51 -7.36 3.37 6.67
C HIS A 51 -7.63 1.89 6.90
N ILE A 52 -6.72 1.00 6.47
CA ILE A 52 -6.83 -0.44 6.68
C ILE A 52 -6.88 -0.75 8.17
N LYS A 53 -5.96 -0.21 8.98
CA LYS A 53 -5.94 -0.41 10.43
C LYS A 53 -7.27 -0.03 11.11
N ARG A 54 -7.92 1.04 10.63
CA ARG A 54 -9.22 1.49 11.15
C ARG A 54 -10.38 0.57 10.78
N VAL A 55 -10.31 -0.16 9.67
CA VAL A 55 -11.38 -1.05 9.20
C VAL A 55 -11.09 -2.52 9.56
N ASN A 56 -9.85 -2.83 9.97
CA ASN A 56 -9.37 -4.18 10.29
C ASN A 56 -10.14 -4.87 11.44
N HIS A 57 -10.91 -4.13 12.24
CA HIS A 57 -11.80 -4.72 13.25
C HIS A 57 -13.05 -5.39 12.66
N ARG A 58 -13.37 -5.12 11.39
CA ARG A 58 -14.55 -5.67 10.69
C ARG A 58 -14.18 -6.54 9.50
N LEU A 59 -13.07 -6.24 8.83
CA LEU A 59 -12.60 -6.93 7.64
C LEU A 59 -11.16 -7.36 7.87
N ASP A 60 -10.80 -8.53 7.37
CA ASP A 60 -9.44 -9.04 7.49
C ASP A 60 -8.42 -8.11 6.80
N GLY A 61 -7.34 -7.77 7.52
CA GLY A 61 -6.33 -6.84 7.05
C GLY A 61 -5.48 -7.38 5.90
N THR A 62 -5.27 -8.69 5.85
CA THR A 62 -4.57 -9.37 4.75
C THR A 62 -5.39 -9.26 3.47
N LEU A 63 -6.69 -9.49 3.56
CA LEU A 63 -7.64 -9.28 2.47
C LEU A 63 -7.60 -7.82 1.98
N LEU A 64 -7.70 -6.85 2.89
CA LEU A 64 -7.68 -5.41 2.54
C LEU A 64 -6.36 -5.00 1.88
N ARG A 65 -5.22 -5.56 2.31
CA ARG A 65 -3.91 -5.31 1.70
C ARG A 65 -3.83 -5.92 0.31
N ALA A 66 -4.29 -7.16 0.13
CA ALA A 66 -4.28 -7.84 -1.16
C ALA A 66 -5.09 -7.07 -2.22
N MET A 67 -6.16 -6.37 -1.81
CA MET A 67 -6.94 -5.51 -2.69
C MET A 67 -6.20 -4.27 -3.19
N MET A 68 -5.20 -3.74 -2.45
CA MET A 68 -4.48 -2.52 -2.83
C MET A 68 -3.76 -2.63 -4.17
N ASP A 69 -3.32 -3.84 -4.49
CA ASP A 69 -2.51 -4.12 -5.67
C ASP A 69 -3.35 -4.70 -6.84
N LEU A 70 -4.65 -4.85 -6.64
CA LEU A 70 -5.58 -5.21 -7.70
C LEU A 70 -6.13 -3.95 -8.36
N PRO A 71 -6.47 -4.03 -9.65
CA PRO A 71 -7.11 -2.90 -10.30
C PRO A 71 -8.45 -2.59 -9.60
N PRO A 72 -8.81 -1.30 -9.45
CA PRO A 72 -10.06 -0.92 -8.84
C PRO A 72 -11.24 -1.46 -9.67
N MET A 73 -12.30 -1.84 -8.97
CA MET A 73 -13.55 -2.26 -9.58
C MET A 73 -14.48 -1.03 -9.67
N ASP A 74 -14.62 -0.50 -10.89
CA ASP A 74 -15.59 0.53 -11.24
C ASP A 74 -16.98 -0.07 -11.52
N GLU A 75 -17.98 0.78 -11.73
CA GLU A 75 -19.37 0.36 -11.97
C GLU A 75 -19.52 -0.57 -13.18
N GLU A 76 -18.75 -0.32 -14.25
CA GLU A 76 -18.78 -1.14 -15.46
C GLU A 76 -18.24 -2.56 -15.20
N ARG A 77 -17.10 -2.67 -14.51
CA ARG A 77 -16.54 -3.96 -14.09
C ARG A 77 -17.44 -4.68 -13.09
N TRP A 78 -18.10 -3.93 -12.21
CA TRP A 78 -19.10 -4.50 -11.31
C TRP A 78 -20.34 -5.01 -12.03
N ALA A 79 -20.68 -4.52 -13.22
CA ALA A 79 -21.83 -5.00 -13.99
C ALA A 79 -21.53 -6.32 -14.75
N SER A 80 -20.29 -6.53 -15.21
CA SER A 80 -19.88 -7.77 -15.91
C SER A 80 -19.66 -8.94 -14.95
N ALA A 81 -20.30 -10.08 -15.23
CA ALA A 81 -20.09 -11.30 -14.47
C ALA A 81 -18.68 -11.85 -14.62
N GLU A 82 -18.13 -11.77 -15.83
CA GLU A 82 -16.79 -12.20 -16.18
C GLU A 82 -15.73 -11.38 -15.43
N ALA A 83 -15.88 -10.06 -15.42
CA ALA A 83 -14.96 -9.16 -14.71
C ALA A 83 -14.97 -9.41 -13.20
N ARG A 84 -16.15 -9.60 -12.61
CA ARG A 84 -16.27 -9.96 -11.18
C ARG A 84 -15.58 -11.29 -10.86
N GLN A 85 -15.74 -12.30 -11.72
CA GLN A 85 -15.11 -13.61 -11.52
C GLN A 85 -13.59 -13.51 -11.63
N GLN A 86 -13.08 -12.84 -12.65
CA GLN A 86 -11.63 -12.65 -12.83
C GLN A 86 -11.00 -11.89 -11.67
N TRP A 87 -11.67 -10.84 -11.19
CA TRP A 87 -11.19 -10.08 -10.04
C TRP A 87 -11.18 -10.93 -8.76
N GLY A 88 -12.25 -11.71 -8.52
CA GLY A 88 -12.32 -12.62 -7.37
C GLY A 88 -11.23 -13.69 -7.39
N GLU A 89 -10.94 -14.27 -8.56
CA GLU A 89 -9.87 -15.25 -8.71
C GLU A 89 -8.48 -14.63 -8.51
N ALA A 90 -8.26 -13.41 -9.03
CA ALA A 90 -7.03 -12.66 -8.82
C ALA A 90 -6.82 -12.35 -7.33
N LEU A 91 -7.90 -11.99 -6.61
CA LEU A 91 -7.85 -11.75 -5.18
C LEU A 91 -7.54 -13.02 -4.40
N HIS A 92 -8.21 -14.14 -4.70
CA HIS A 92 -7.97 -15.41 -4.04
C HIS A 92 -6.50 -15.83 -4.18
N ARG A 93 -5.97 -15.80 -5.40
CA ARG A 93 -4.58 -16.13 -5.69
C ARG A 93 -3.58 -15.25 -4.91
N ARG A 94 -3.89 -13.97 -4.72
CA ARG A 94 -3.03 -13.07 -3.94
C ARG A 94 -3.06 -13.40 -2.46
N ILE A 95 -4.23 -13.71 -1.91
CA ILE A 95 -4.34 -14.11 -0.49
C ILE A 95 -3.55 -15.40 -0.26
N ASP A 96 -3.68 -16.38 -1.16
CA ASP A 96 -2.92 -17.63 -1.07
C ASP A 96 -1.41 -17.38 -1.10
N ASN A 97 -0.94 -16.55 -2.04
CA ASN A 97 0.48 -16.21 -2.15
C ASN A 97 0.98 -15.42 -0.94
N ASN A 98 0.19 -14.47 -0.44
CA ASN A 98 0.57 -13.62 0.68
C ASN A 98 0.50 -14.35 2.03
N SER A 99 -0.30 -15.43 2.14
CA SER A 99 -0.32 -16.31 3.31
C SER A 99 1.02 -17.04 3.54
N LEU A 100 1.86 -17.13 2.49
CA LEU A 100 3.20 -17.71 2.56
C LEU A 100 4.27 -16.70 3.00
N ASP A 101 4.00 -15.40 2.90
CA ASP A 101 4.96 -14.31 3.15
C ASP A 101 4.79 -13.63 4.53
N LEU A 102 3.82 -14.08 5.34
CA LEU A 102 3.67 -13.63 6.74
C LEU A 102 4.48 -14.56 7.68
N PRO A 103 5.36 -14.02 8.54
CA PRO A 103 6.17 -14.81 9.48
C PRO A 103 5.37 -15.49 10.58
#